data_AF-A0A4Q3C3D2-F1
#
_entry.id   AF-A0A4Q3C3D2-F1
#
_cell.length_a   1.000
_cell.length_b   1.000
_cell.length_c   1.000
_cell.angle_alpha   90.00
_cell.angle_beta   90.00
_cell.angle_gamma   90.00
#
_symmetry.space_group_name_H-M   'P 1'
#
loop_
_entity.id
_entity.type
_entity.pdbx_description
1 polymer ?
#
loop_
_entity_poly.entity_id
_entity_poly.type
_entity_poly.pdbx_seq_one_letter_code
_entity_poly.pdbx_strand_id
1 'polypeptide(L)'
;WEGHRRTDLIRFGKDGLYARNFDISHDGGSIKLNSESETPNAPLNVELENFKIETLTNMVQKEESKFKGTINGTANVRNLTTTPVFTSDIDITDFAVAKDTVGNIKIQVDNEVANTFTAKVDITGQGNQVNLDGTYNTEGSSFDMNLDIEKINMTSIQALTMGAIKDGEGYLSGAFKVNGTTTDPNVNGDLKFNNVGLRVTQLNSFFSGINDNISFTDAGIEMNNFKVEDEKNNLLIIDGSIATTDYQKFGFDMNVTAENFRAVNSKATDNDFYYGDLYIDADLNIKGTMESPIVDGDLKINEDTKFTVVLPQQDPSIADREGVVEFVDQRYAVRYVERCRFVVRLRGFRR
;
A
#
# COMPACT_ATOMS: atom_id res chain seq x y z
N TRP A 1 30.39 11.10 -51.85
CA TRP A 1 30.17 10.42 -50.57
C TRP A 1 29.95 11.50 -49.51
N GLU A 2 28.71 11.94 -49.30
CA GLU A 2 28.38 12.85 -48.21
C GLU A 2 28.19 12.02 -46.94
N GLY A 3 29.24 11.99 -46.11
CA GLY A 3 29.16 11.42 -44.77
C GLY A 3 28.72 12.51 -43.79
N HIS A 4 27.43 12.62 -43.53
CA HIS A 4 26.97 13.31 -42.33
C HIS A 4 27.44 12.51 -41.11
N ARG A 5 28.56 12.92 -40.50
CA ARG A 5 28.89 12.51 -39.14
C ARG A 5 27.81 13.08 -38.22
N ARG A 6 26.81 12.29 -37.86
CA ARG A 6 25.96 12.58 -36.71
C ARG A 6 26.85 12.45 -35.48
N THR A 7 27.26 13.58 -34.91
CA THR A 7 27.97 13.61 -33.63
C THR A 7 26.95 13.86 -32.54
N ASP A 8 26.68 12.82 -31.77
CA ASP A 8 25.94 12.88 -30.52
C ASP A 8 26.71 13.80 -29.58
N LEU A 9 26.01 14.79 -29.00
CA LEU A 9 26.65 15.85 -28.23
C LEU A 9 25.75 16.21 -27.05
N ILE A 10 26.34 16.19 -25.86
CA ILE A 10 25.77 16.81 -24.68
C ILE A 10 26.75 17.86 -24.15
N ARG A 11 26.25 19.07 -23.93
CA ARG A 11 26.99 20.17 -23.30
C ARG A 11 26.25 20.59 -22.04
N PHE A 12 26.96 20.56 -20.93
CA PHE A 12 26.48 21.02 -19.64
C PHE A 12 27.51 21.99 -19.05
N GLY A 13 27.05 23.13 -18.52
CA GLY A 13 27.93 24.13 -17.93
C GLY A 13 27.18 25.35 -17.40
N LYS A 14 27.91 26.45 -17.16
CA LYS A 14 27.33 27.72 -16.66
C LYS A 14 26.25 28.29 -17.56
N ASP A 15 26.38 28.08 -18.86
CA ASP A 15 25.42 28.54 -19.87
C ASP A 15 24.20 27.62 -19.97
N GLY A 16 24.21 26.47 -19.27
CA GLY A 16 23.10 25.54 -19.16
C GLY A 16 23.29 24.22 -19.89
N LEU A 17 22.17 23.58 -20.27
CA LEU A 17 22.13 22.28 -20.95
C LEU A 17 21.83 22.46 -22.44
N TYR A 18 22.56 21.73 -23.28
CA TYR A 18 22.28 21.55 -24.70
C TYR A 18 22.57 20.11 -25.10
N ALA A 19 21.60 19.46 -25.76
CA ALA A 19 21.73 18.09 -26.26
C ALA A 19 21.41 18.05 -27.76
N ARG A 20 22.21 17.34 -28.54
CA ARG A 20 21.97 17.10 -29.96
C ARG A 20 22.23 15.64 -30.28
N ASN A 21 21.17 14.95 -30.68
CA ASN A 21 21.14 13.51 -30.96
C ASN A 21 21.79 12.68 -29.85
N PHE A 22 21.65 13.10 -28.60
CA PHE A 22 22.23 12.32 -27.52
C PHE A 22 21.36 11.08 -27.29
N ASP A 23 21.93 9.90 -27.45
CA ASP A 23 21.26 8.61 -27.30
C ASP A 23 22.14 7.72 -26.41
N ILE A 24 21.56 7.22 -25.32
CA ILE A 24 22.15 6.17 -24.51
C ILE A 24 21.22 4.97 -24.57
N SER A 25 21.75 3.83 -25.03
CA SER A 25 21.05 2.55 -25.05
C SER A 25 21.72 1.52 -24.15
N HIS A 26 20.93 0.73 -23.43
CA HIS A 26 21.39 -0.41 -22.65
C HIS A 26 20.29 -1.49 -22.61
N ASP A 27 20.68 -2.76 -22.79
CA ASP A 27 19.78 -3.94 -22.73
C ASP A 27 18.47 -3.79 -23.54
N GLY A 28 18.56 -3.14 -24.71
CA GLY A 28 17.42 -2.92 -25.61
C GLY A 28 16.54 -1.72 -25.27
N GLY A 29 16.75 -1.06 -24.12
CA GLY A 29 16.14 0.23 -23.79
C GLY A 29 17.03 1.40 -24.20
N SER A 30 16.44 2.57 -24.44
CA SER A 30 17.18 3.80 -24.76
C SER A 30 16.56 5.06 -24.14
N ILE A 31 17.42 6.06 -23.92
CA ILE A 31 17.05 7.43 -23.57
C ILE A 31 17.63 8.34 -24.66
N LYS A 32 16.78 9.11 -25.32
CA LYS A 32 17.20 10.12 -26.31
C LYS A 32 16.90 11.52 -25.78
N LEU A 33 17.88 12.41 -25.91
CA LEU A 33 17.78 13.82 -25.51
C LEU A 33 18.08 14.72 -26.71
N ASN A 34 17.17 15.64 -27.01
CA ASN A 34 17.30 16.60 -28.11
C ASN A 34 16.79 17.98 -27.71
N SER A 35 17.65 18.98 -27.73
CA SER A 35 17.24 20.39 -27.63
C SER A 35 16.55 20.82 -28.93
N GLU A 36 15.44 21.55 -28.83
CA GLU A 36 14.67 22.04 -29.99
C GLU A 36 15.44 23.05 -30.86
N SER A 37 16.46 23.71 -30.28
CA SER A 37 17.35 24.62 -31.00
C SER A 37 18.76 24.60 -30.41
N GLU A 38 19.71 25.23 -31.11
CA GLU A 38 21.11 25.32 -30.67
C GLU A 38 21.33 26.35 -29.54
N THR A 39 20.29 27.02 -29.07
CA THR A 39 20.40 27.96 -27.94
C THR A 39 20.55 27.19 -26.62
N PRO A 40 21.50 27.54 -25.74
CA PRO A 40 21.57 26.96 -24.41
C PRO A 40 20.23 27.09 -23.68
N ASN A 41 19.78 26.01 -23.03
CA ASN A 41 18.49 25.92 -22.34
C ASN A 41 17.24 26.05 -23.23
N ALA A 42 17.37 25.80 -24.55
CA ALA A 42 16.20 25.51 -25.38
C ALA A 42 15.38 24.37 -24.77
N PRO A 43 14.05 24.31 -25.04
CA PRO A 43 13.24 23.17 -24.66
C PRO A 43 13.91 21.85 -25.04
N LEU A 44 13.89 20.89 -24.12
CA LEU A 44 14.53 19.59 -24.25
C LEU A 44 13.48 18.52 -24.45
N ASN A 45 13.50 17.88 -25.61
CA ASN A 45 12.75 16.66 -25.86
C ASN A 45 13.50 15.47 -25.27
N VAL A 46 12.80 14.73 -24.42
CA VAL A 46 13.23 13.47 -23.83
C VAL A 46 12.36 12.37 -24.40
N GLU A 47 12.97 11.31 -24.89
CA GLU A 47 12.26 10.12 -25.38
C GLU A 47 12.83 8.90 -24.66
N LEU A 48 11.92 8.10 -24.10
CA LEU A 48 12.21 6.81 -23.50
C LEU A 48 11.64 5.73 -24.40
N GLU A 49 12.47 4.78 -24.80
CA GLU A 49 12.06 3.65 -25.63
C GLU A 49 12.52 2.36 -24.94
N ASN A 50 11.57 1.47 -24.64
CA ASN A 50 11.80 0.20 -23.93
C ASN A 50 12.62 0.33 -22.64
N PHE A 51 12.46 1.45 -21.93
CA PHE A 51 13.30 1.79 -20.79
C PHE A 51 12.82 1.09 -19.52
N LYS A 52 13.69 0.32 -18.85
CA LYS A 52 13.30 -0.48 -17.68
C LYS A 52 13.23 0.37 -16.41
N ILE A 53 12.13 0.28 -15.67
CA ILE A 53 11.95 1.00 -14.39
C ILE A 53 13.07 0.66 -13.41
N GLU A 54 13.48 -0.60 -13.41
CA GLU A 54 14.55 -1.15 -12.57
C GLU A 54 15.84 -0.35 -12.70
N THR A 55 16.13 0.17 -13.90
CA THR A 55 17.31 1.00 -14.17
C THR A 55 17.29 2.30 -13.36
N LEU A 56 16.14 2.97 -13.20
CA LEU A 56 16.03 4.19 -12.39
C LEU A 56 16.19 3.89 -10.91
N THR A 57 15.47 2.86 -10.43
CA THR A 57 15.47 2.50 -9.02
C THR A 57 16.84 2.02 -8.55
N ASN A 58 17.60 1.30 -9.38
CA ASN A 58 18.95 0.86 -9.05
C ASN A 58 19.97 2.02 -9.00
N MET A 59 19.68 3.16 -9.65
CA MET A 59 20.51 4.37 -9.55
C MET A 59 20.27 5.12 -8.24
N VAL A 60 19.05 5.05 -7.69
CA VAL A 60 18.63 5.79 -6.49
C VAL A 60 18.76 4.94 -5.22
N GLN A 61 18.46 3.64 -5.31
CA GLN A 61 18.41 2.69 -4.19
C GLN A 61 19.44 1.56 -4.40
N LYS A 62 20.06 1.11 -3.30
CA LYS A 62 21.06 0.01 -3.31
C LYS A 62 20.43 -1.39 -3.18
N GLU A 63 19.13 -1.47 -2.99
CA GLU A 63 18.39 -2.74 -2.88
C GLU A 63 17.72 -3.11 -4.20
N GLU A 64 17.42 -4.39 -4.41
CA GLU A 64 16.70 -4.84 -5.60
C GLU A 64 15.33 -4.14 -5.68
N SER A 65 15.06 -3.53 -6.84
CA SER A 65 13.78 -2.87 -7.07
C SER A 65 12.63 -3.87 -7.01
N LYS A 66 11.61 -3.50 -6.24
CA LYS A 66 10.33 -4.19 -6.22
C LYS A 66 9.44 -3.76 -7.38
N PHE A 67 9.76 -2.69 -8.09
CA PHE A 67 8.96 -2.21 -9.21
C PHE A 67 9.59 -2.65 -10.51
N LYS A 68 8.78 -3.26 -11.38
CA LYS A 68 9.18 -3.68 -12.72
C LYS A 68 8.22 -3.12 -13.74
N GLY A 69 8.71 -2.95 -14.95
CA GLY A 69 7.91 -2.48 -16.07
C GLY A 69 8.77 -1.87 -17.16
N THR A 70 8.16 -1.68 -18.33
CA THR A 70 8.84 -1.07 -19.48
C THR A 70 8.19 0.26 -19.80
N ILE A 71 8.97 1.32 -19.71
CA ILE A 71 8.56 2.68 -20.01
C ILE A 71 8.81 2.97 -21.49
N ASN A 72 7.78 3.43 -22.17
CA ASN A 72 7.86 4.14 -23.43
C ASN A 72 7.21 5.50 -23.23
N GLY A 73 7.79 6.57 -23.77
CA GLY A 73 7.16 7.86 -23.59
C GLY A 73 8.01 9.02 -24.02
N THR A 74 7.41 10.20 -23.97
CA THR A 74 8.07 11.45 -24.30
C THR A 74 7.83 12.48 -23.22
N ALA A 75 8.78 13.38 -23.04
CA ALA A 75 8.61 14.59 -22.25
C ALA A 75 9.25 15.79 -22.96
N ASN A 76 8.60 16.94 -22.92
CA ASN A 76 9.18 18.22 -23.33
C ASN A 76 9.46 19.03 -22.08
N VAL A 77 10.72 19.33 -21.80
CA VAL A 77 11.14 20.04 -20.58
C VAL A 77 11.66 21.43 -20.95
N ARG A 78 11.09 22.46 -20.34
CA ARG A 78 11.47 23.87 -20.49
C ARG A 78 12.02 24.38 -19.15
N ASN A 79 12.66 25.56 -19.18
CA ASN A 79 13.19 26.22 -17.98
C ASN A 79 14.24 25.38 -17.21
N LEU A 80 15.13 24.69 -17.95
CA LEU A 80 16.10 23.70 -17.41
C LEU A 80 17.03 24.24 -16.30
N THR A 81 17.24 25.56 -16.23
CA THR A 81 18.12 26.22 -15.24
C THR A 81 17.38 26.99 -14.15
N THR A 82 16.04 27.01 -14.17
CA THR A 82 15.21 27.68 -13.16
C THR A 82 14.25 26.68 -12.52
N THR A 83 12.94 26.90 -12.62
CA THR A 83 11.91 25.95 -12.19
C THR A 83 11.41 25.21 -13.43
N PRO A 84 11.79 23.93 -13.63
CA PRO A 84 11.42 23.19 -14.83
C PRO A 84 9.90 23.08 -14.98
N VAL A 85 9.43 23.33 -16.19
CA VAL A 85 8.05 23.01 -16.61
C VAL A 85 8.14 21.98 -17.72
N PHE A 86 7.22 21.05 -17.75
CA PHE A 86 7.21 19.94 -18.67
C PHE A 86 5.81 19.47 -19.01
N THR A 87 5.70 18.88 -20.19
CA THR A 87 4.59 18.02 -20.57
C THR A 87 5.14 16.62 -20.80
N SER A 88 4.36 15.59 -20.48
CA SER A 88 4.78 14.21 -20.69
C SER A 88 3.61 13.31 -21.06
N ASP A 89 3.89 12.31 -21.88
CA ASP A 89 3.01 11.17 -22.19
C ASP A 89 3.85 9.90 -22.05
N ILE A 90 3.52 9.11 -21.04
CA ILE A 90 4.31 7.96 -20.59
C ILE A 90 3.39 6.75 -20.52
N ASP A 91 3.77 5.71 -21.24
CA ASP A 91 3.17 4.37 -21.19
C ASP A 91 4.12 3.42 -20.46
N ILE A 92 3.63 2.76 -19.43
CA ILE A 92 4.31 1.71 -18.68
C ILE A 92 3.61 0.39 -18.97
N THR A 93 4.28 -0.52 -19.66
CA THR A 93 3.75 -1.86 -19.92
C THR A 93 4.27 -2.88 -18.90
N ASP A 94 3.42 -3.85 -18.55
CA ASP A 94 3.73 -4.93 -17.61
C ASP A 94 4.24 -4.41 -16.26
N PHE A 95 3.63 -3.34 -15.75
CA PHE A 95 3.90 -2.82 -14.42
C PHE A 95 3.61 -3.89 -13.37
N ALA A 96 4.62 -4.19 -12.57
CA ALA A 96 4.56 -5.21 -11.53
C ALA A 96 5.17 -4.71 -10.23
N VAL A 97 4.60 -5.17 -9.11
CA VAL A 97 5.12 -4.94 -7.76
C VAL A 97 5.53 -6.28 -7.17
N ALA A 98 6.79 -6.37 -6.77
CA ALA A 98 7.51 -7.59 -6.43
C ALA A 98 7.41 -8.65 -7.54
N LYS A 99 6.51 -9.63 -7.37
CA LYS A 99 6.31 -10.76 -8.29
C LYS A 99 4.98 -10.67 -9.04
N ASP A 100 4.09 -9.79 -8.62
CA ASP A 100 2.71 -9.75 -9.08
C ASP A 100 2.56 -8.60 -10.10
N THR A 101 2.04 -8.94 -11.29
CA THR A 101 1.77 -7.95 -12.34
C THR A 101 0.47 -7.24 -12.02
N VAL A 102 0.53 -5.90 -11.97
CA VAL A 102 -0.64 -5.04 -11.77
C VAL A 102 -1.29 -4.73 -13.11
N GLY A 103 -0.53 -4.41 -14.16
CA GLY A 103 -1.11 -4.11 -15.47
C GLY A 103 -0.27 -3.11 -16.27
N ASN A 104 -0.93 -2.27 -17.05
CA ASN A 104 -0.32 -1.19 -17.81
C ASN A 104 -0.75 0.15 -17.22
N ILE A 105 0.15 1.12 -17.17
CA ILE A 105 -0.13 2.46 -16.65
C ILE A 105 0.13 3.47 -17.75
N LYS A 106 -0.85 4.29 -18.08
CA LYS A 106 -0.67 5.49 -18.88
C LYS A 106 -0.64 6.71 -17.97
N ILE A 107 0.35 7.57 -18.14
CA ILE A 107 0.54 8.78 -17.33
C ILE A 107 0.72 9.95 -18.28
N GLN A 108 -0.15 10.95 -18.15
CA GLN A 108 -0.01 12.23 -18.83
C GLN A 108 0.11 13.32 -17.78
N VAL A 109 1.16 14.14 -17.86
CA VAL A 109 1.38 15.24 -16.92
C VAL A 109 1.64 16.53 -17.70
N ASP A 110 1.02 17.61 -17.24
CA ASP A 110 1.20 18.97 -17.72
C ASP A 110 1.47 19.87 -16.51
N ASN A 111 2.62 20.55 -16.47
CA ASN A 111 2.86 21.65 -15.53
C ASN A 111 3.28 22.96 -16.23
N GLU A 112 2.64 23.30 -17.34
CA GLU A 112 2.82 24.59 -18.02
C GLU A 112 2.52 25.78 -17.11
N VAL A 113 1.60 25.59 -16.15
CA VAL A 113 1.40 26.52 -15.02
C VAL A 113 2.42 26.20 -13.94
N ALA A 114 3.26 27.19 -13.61
CA ALA A 114 4.28 27.04 -12.57
C ALA A 114 3.68 26.47 -11.28
N ASN A 115 4.39 25.52 -10.69
CA ASN A 115 4.04 24.81 -9.46
C ASN A 115 2.76 23.96 -9.51
N THR A 116 2.03 23.88 -10.62
CA THR A 116 0.79 23.09 -10.71
C THR A 116 0.94 21.98 -11.75
N PHE A 117 0.79 20.74 -11.32
CA PHE A 117 0.90 19.54 -12.14
C PHE A 117 -0.49 18.98 -12.35
N THR A 118 -1.02 19.10 -13.57
CA THR A 118 -2.23 18.40 -13.98
C THR A 118 -1.85 17.00 -14.43
N ALA A 119 -2.40 15.98 -13.79
CA ALA A 119 -2.10 14.58 -14.08
C ALA A 119 -3.36 13.84 -14.53
N LYS A 120 -3.20 12.97 -15.51
CA LYS A 120 -4.14 11.90 -15.86
C LYS A 120 -3.41 10.58 -15.82
N VAL A 121 -3.94 9.63 -15.07
CA VAL A 121 -3.36 8.30 -14.89
C VAL A 121 -4.42 7.26 -15.16
N ASP A 122 -4.14 6.35 -16.08
CA ASP A 122 -5.00 5.22 -16.40
C ASP A 122 -4.28 3.91 -16.07
N ILE A 123 -4.90 3.04 -15.28
CA ILE A 123 -4.40 1.68 -15.03
C ILE A 123 -5.33 0.69 -15.72
N THR A 124 -4.77 -0.06 -16.65
CA THR A 124 -5.48 -1.05 -17.47
C THR A 124 -4.76 -2.40 -17.46
N GLY A 125 -5.35 -3.43 -18.08
CA GLY A 125 -4.75 -4.76 -18.12
C GLY A 125 -4.92 -5.51 -16.80
N GLN A 126 -4.65 -6.82 -16.82
CA GLN A 126 -4.98 -7.74 -15.71
C GLN A 126 -6.44 -7.62 -15.24
N GLY A 127 -7.35 -7.19 -16.12
CA GLY A 127 -8.77 -6.95 -15.82
C GLY A 127 -9.05 -5.70 -14.97
N ASN A 128 -8.06 -4.82 -14.77
CA ASN A 128 -8.23 -3.52 -14.13
C ASN A 128 -8.70 -2.46 -15.13
N GLN A 129 -9.42 -1.48 -14.60
CA GLN A 129 -9.82 -0.23 -15.22
C GLN A 129 -9.94 0.81 -14.11
N VAL A 130 -8.92 1.66 -13.99
CA VAL A 130 -8.84 2.71 -12.97
C VAL A 130 -8.39 4.00 -13.64
N ASN A 131 -9.05 5.10 -13.34
CA ASN A 131 -8.76 6.41 -13.88
C ASN A 131 -8.55 7.38 -12.71
N LEU A 132 -7.48 8.16 -12.76
CA LEU A 132 -7.20 9.24 -11.82
C LEU A 132 -6.95 10.50 -12.64
N ASP A 133 -7.69 11.56 -12.36
CA ASP A 133 -7.45 12.88 -12.92
C ASP A 133 -7.37 13.91 -11.80
N GLY A 134 -6.50 14.91 -11.95
CA GLY A 134 -6.43 15.95 -10.94
C GLY A 134 -5.23 16.86 -11.07
N THR A 135 -5.02 17.63 -10.01
CA THR A 135 -3.92 18.57 -9.90
C THR A 135 -3.13 18.35 -8.62
N TYR A 136 -1.83 18.61 -8.68
CA TYR A 136 -0.93 18.72 -7.53
C TYR A 136 -0.20 20.06 -7.57
N ASN A 137 -0.19 20.78 -6.46
CA ASN A 137 0.51 22.06 -6.32
C ASN A 137 1.71 21.93 -5.38
N THR A 138 2.92 22.24 -5.87
CA THR A 138 4.15 22.08 -5.10
C THR A 138 4.39 23.16 -4.06
N GLU A 139 3.82 24.37 -4.20
CA GLU A 139 3.97 25.42 -3.18
C GLU A 139 3.16 25.09 -1.92
N GLY A 140 1.93 24.60 -2.11
CA GLY A 140 1.05 24.19 -1.01
C GLY A 140 1.22 22.73 -0.59
N SER A 141 1.97 21.92 -1.34
CA SER A 141 1.94 20.45 -1.24
C SER A 141 0.50 19.91 -1.22
N SER A 142 -0.36 20.54 -2.02
CA SER A 142 -1.79 20.27 -2.04
C SER A 142 -2.19 19.54 -3.31
N PHE A 143 -3.28 18.81 -3.23
CA PHE A 143 -3.83 18.11 -4.39
C PHE A 143 -5.35 18.24 -4.42
N ASP A 144 -5.88 18.08 -5.62
CA ASP A 144 -7.30 17.91 -5.87
C ASP A 144 -7.45 16.90 -7.02
N MET A 145 -7.88 15.69 -6.68
CA MET A 145 -7.92 14.54 -7.58
C MET A 145 -9.26 13.83 -7.49
N ASN A 146 -9.71 13.31 -8.63
CA ASN A 146 -10.83 12.39 -8.75
C ASN A 146 -10.26 11.02 -9.12
N LEU A 147 -10.58 10.01 -8.33
CA LEU A 147 -10.21 8.62 -8.58
C LEU A 147 -11.48 7.84 -8.90
N ASP A 148 -11.58 7.32 -10.11
CA ASP A 148 -12.64 6.43 -10.55
C ASP A 148 -12.09 5.02 -10.71
N ILE A 149 -12.60 4.09 -9.92
CA ILE A 149 -12.27 2.68 -9.93
C ILE A 149 -13.47 1.97 -10.53
N GLU A 150 -13.51 1.84 -11.85
CA GLU A 150 -14.51 0.96 -12.48
C GLU A 150 -14.27 -0.48 -12.03
N LYS A 151 -13.00 -0.91 -12.02
CA LYS A 151 -12.59 -2.23 -11.55
C LYS A 151 -11.12 -2.29 -11.18
N ILE A 152 -10.80 -2.75 -9.98
CA ILE A 152 -9.44 -3.20 -9.62
C ILE A 152 -9.49 -4.59 -9.00
N ASN A 153 -8.83 -5.56 -9.64
CA ASN A 153 -8.84 -6.93 -9.19
C ASN A 153 -8.02 -7.09 -7.90
N MET A 154 -8.46 -8.00 -7.03
CA MET A 154 -7.77 -8.25 -5.76
C MET A 154 -6.36 -8.80 -5.92
N THR A 155 -6.05 -9.47 -7.04
CA THR A 155 -4.67 -9.85 -7.39
C THR A 155 -3.76 -8.64 -7.57
N SER A 156 -4.28 -7.54 -8.13
CA SER A 156 -3.55 -6.27 -8.25
C SER A 156 -3.37 -5.60 -6.89
N ILE A 157 -4.40 -5.61 -6.04
CA ILE A 157 -4.34 -5.09 -4.67
C ILE A 157 -3.33 -5.88 -3.84
N GLN A 158 -3.29 -7.21 -3.98
CA GLN A 158 -2.33 -8.09 -3.32
C GLN A 158 -0.89 -7.62 -3.53
N ALA A 159 -0.53 -7.26 -4.76
CA ALA A 159 0.80 -6.75 -5.12
C ALA A 159 1.18 -5.50 -4.32
N LEU A 160 0.20 -4.64 -4.00
CA LEU A 160 0.37 -3.39 -3.25
C LEU A 160 0.44 -3.60 -1.73
N THR A 161 -0.06 -4.73 -1.22
CA THR A 161 -0.02 -5.03 0.23
C THR A 161 1.32 -5.53 0.73
N MET A 162 2.29 -5.72 -0.17
CA MET A 162 3.64 -6.20 0.17
C MET A 162 3.64 -7.52 0.95
N GLY A 163 2.67 -8.39 0.66
CA GLY A 163 2.51 -9.72 1.27
C GLY A 163 1.62 -9.76 2.51
N ALA A 164 0.99 -8.65 2.92
CA ALA A 164 0.03 -8.68 4.04
C ALA A 164 -1.22 -9.50 3.71
N ILE A 165 -1.64 -9.49 2.44
CA ILE A 165 -2.66 -10.42 1.91
C ILE A 165 -2.07 -11.31 0.81
N LYS A 166 -2.69 -12.47 0.60
CA LYS A 166 -2.44 -13.39 -0.51
C LYS A 166 -3.75 -14.02 -0.98
N ASP A 167 -3.71 -14.78 -2.08
CA ASP A 167 -4.86 -15.47 -2.66
C ASP A 167 -6.06 -14.52 -2.92
N GLY A 168 -5.79 -13.31 -3.42
CA GLY A 168 -6.82 -12.31 -3.68
C GLY A 168 -7.75 -12.68 -4.85
N GLU A 169 -9.06 -12.72 -4.59
CA GLU A 169 -10.14 -13.02 -5.54
C GLU A 169 -11.18 -11.91 -5.58
N GLY A 170 -11.90 -11.77 -6.70
CA GLY A 170 -12.89 -10.71 -6.91
C GLY A 170 -12.25 -9.35 -7.24
N TYR A 171 -13.03 -8.28 -7.09
CA TYR A 171 -12.57 -6.92 -7.42
C TYR A 171 -13.26 -5.84 -6.60
N LEU A 172 -12.60 -4.69 -6.52
CA LEU A 172 -13.13 -3.47 -5.93
C LEU A 172 -13.58 -2.50 -7.03
N SER A 173 -14.58 -1.69 -6.71
CA SER A 173 -15.06 -0.58 -7.55
C SER A 173 -15.45 0.59 -6.66
N GLY A 174 -15.34 1.83 -7.12
CA GLY A 174 -15.66 2.99 -6.31
C GLY A 174 -15.25 4.30 -6.96
N ALA A 175 -15.71 5.40 -6.40
CA ALA A 175 -15.34 6.74 -6.86
C ALA A 175 -14.97 7.59 -5.65
N PHE A 176 -13.85 8.30 -5.75
CA PHE A 176 -13.29 9.09 -4.65
C PHE A 176 -12.93 10.49 -5.09
N LYS A 177 -13.22 11.44 -4.22
CA LYS A 177 -12.63 12.78 -4.23
C LYS A 177 -11.48 12.78 -3.22
N VAL A 178 -10.28 13.07 -3.69
CA VAL A 178 -9.06 13.11 -2.88
C VAL A 178 -8.49 14.51 -2.96
N ASN A 179 -8.58 15.30 -1.90
CA ASN A 179 -8.11 16.68 -1.85
C ASN A 179 -7.38 17.00 -0.54
N GLY A 180 -6.87 18.22 -0.39
CA GLY A 180 -6.16 18.65 0.82
C GLY A 180 -4.65 18.70 0.61
N THR A 181 -3.87 18.29 1.62
CA THR A 181 -2.40 18.32 1.57
C THR A 181 -1.79 16.96 1.83
N THR A 182 -0.51 16.77 1.50
CA THR A 182 0.20 15.51 1.76
C THR A 182 0.25 15.11 3.23
N THR A 183 0.06 16.05 4.16
CA THR A 183 0.04 15.82 5.61
C THR A 183 -1.35 15.83 6.22
N ASP A 184 -2.35 16.30 5.47
CA ASP A 184 -3.75 16.40 5.90
C ASP A 184 -4.64 16.11 4.67
N PRO A 185 -4.65 14.85 4.20
CA PRO A 185 -5.44 14.41 3.06
C PRO A 185 -6.91 14.25 3.46
N ASN A 186 -7.82 14.77 2.64
CA ASN A 186 -9.24 14.46 2.70
C ASN A 186 -9.61 13.49 1.58
N VAL A 187 -10.28 12.38 1.94
CA VAL A 187 -10.71 11.34 1.01
C VAL A 187 -12.17 11.04 1.26
N ASN A 188 -13.01 11.31 0.27
CA ASN A 188 -14.44 11.06 0.32
C ASN A 188 -14.86 10.15 -0.82
N GLY A 189 -15.62 9.11 -0.53
CA GLY A 189 -16.09 8.19 -1.56
C GLY A 189 -16.57 6.87 -0.99
N ASP A 190 -17.05 5.99 -1.87
CA ASP A 190 -17.50 4.67 -1.49
C ASP A 190 -16.64 3.61 -2.18
N LEU A 191 -16.11 2.68 -1.40
CA LEU A 191 -15.43 1.48 -1.88
C LEU A 191 -16.41 0.30 -1.82
N LYS A 192 -16.76 -0.24 -2.98
CA LYS A 192 -17.58 -1.43 -3.10
C LYS A 192 -16.73 -2.66 -3.35
N PHE A 193 -17.02 -3.70 -2.58
CA PHE A 193 -16.43 -5.02 -2.75
C PHE A 193 -17.37 -5.86 -3.65
N ASN A 194 -16.81 -6.55 -4.64
CA ASN A 194 -17.59 -7.37 -5.57
C ASN A 194 -17.04 -8.81 -5.55
N ASN A 195 -17.72 -9.67 -4.79
CA ASN A 195 -17.37 -11.06 -4.56
C ASN A 195 -15.90 -11.25 -4.17
N VAL A 196 -15.45 -10.48 -3.18
CA VAL A 196 -14.05 -10.46 -2.77
C VAL A 196 -13.74 -11.63 -1.83
N GLY A 197 -12.61 -12.26 -2.10
CA GLY A 197 -11.93 -13.20 -1.20
C GLY A 197 -10.46 -12.83 -1.04
N LEU A 198 -9.89 -13.04 0.15
CA LEU A 198 -8.48 -12.80 0.43
C LEU A 198 -8.01 -13.63 1.62
N ARG A 199 -6.73 -14.00 1.63
CA ARG A 199 -6.07 -14.62 2.78
C ARG A 199 -5.21 -13.59 3.49
N VAL A 200 -5.46 -13.37 4.78
CA VAL A 200 -4.59 -12.55 5.62
C VAL A 200 -3.37 -13.37 6.02
N THR A 201 -2.17 -12.98 5.56
CA THR A 201 -0.97 -13.80 5.65
C THR A 201 -0.62 -14.19 7.09
N GLN A 202 -0.70 -13.24 8.03
CA GLN A 202 -0.33 -13.47 9.43
C GLN A 202 -1.27 -14.46 10.16
N LEU A 203 -2.55 -14.47 9.77
CA LEU A 203 -3.56 -15.39 10.32
C LEU A 203 -3.62 -16.70 9.53
N ASN A 204 -3.09 -16.67 8.31
CA ASN A 204 -3.22 -17.69 7.27
C ASN A 204 -4.68 -18.14 7.05
N SER A 205 -5.64 -17.29 7.42
CA SER A 205 -7.08 -17.48 7.25
C SER A 205 -7.55 -16.82 5.97
N PHE A 206 -8.32 -17.56 5.16
CA PHE A 206 -8.99 -17.01 3.99
C PHE A 206 -10.39 -16.55 4.38
N PHE A 207 -10.69 -15.34 3.94
CA PHE A 207 -11.92 -14.63 4.19
C PHE A 207 -12.58 -14.33 2.85
N SER A 208 -13.89 -14.53 2.76
CA SER A 208 -14.63 -14.46 1.50
C SER A 208 -16.05 -13.95 1.71
N GLY A 209 -16.87 -14.02 0.66
CA GLY A 209 -18.26 -13.54 0.71
C GLY A 209 -18.39 -12.01 0.80
N ILE A 210 -17.29 -11.27 0.64
CA ILE A 210 -17.26 -9.83 0.87
C ILE A 210 -17.89 -9.11 -0.33
N ASN A 211 -19.07 -8.55 -0.12
CA ASN A 211 -19.86 -7.85 -1.14
C ASN A 211 -20.41 -6.48 -0.68
N ASP A 212 -20.08 -6.09 0.55
CA ASP A 212 -20.56 -4.85 1.16
C ASP A 212 -19.69 -3.65 0.74
N ASN A 213 -20.12 -2.47 1.17
CA ASN A 213 -19.42 -1.22 0.91
C ASN A 213 -18.72 -0.72 2.19
N ILE A 214 -17.65 0.03 1.99
CA ILE A 214 -17.01 0.86 3.01
C ILE A 214 -17.07 2.30 2.52
N SER A 215 -17.53 3.21 3.36
CA SER A 215 -17.64 4.64 3.04
C SER A 215 -16.48 5.41 3.66
N PHE A 216 -15.92 6.34 2.90
CA PHE A 216 -14.86 7.25 3.32
C PHE A 216 -15.46 8.65 3.40
N THR A 217 -15.29 9.30 4.56
CA THR A 217 -15.86 10.60 4.89
C THR A 217 -14.78 11.51 5.49
N ASP A 218 -15.11 12.79 5.70
CA ASP A 218 -14.20 13.74 6.36
C ASP A 218 -13.84 13.29 7.81
N ALA A 219 -14.64 12.40 8.41
CA ALA A 219 -14.40 11.88 9.74
C ALA A 219 -13.55 10.60 9.76
N GLY A 220 -13.45 9.90 8.62
CA GLY A 220 -12.69 8.66 8.49
C GLY A 220 -13.43 7.60 7.68
N ILE A 221 -13.40 6.35 8.16
CA ILE A 221 -13.88 5.17 7.45
C ILE A 221 -15.09 4.60 8.19
N GLU A 222 -16.17 4.33 7.46
CA GLU A 222 -17.43 3.84 8.00
C GLU A 222 -17.78 2.47 7.41
N MET A 223 -18.16 1.55 8.29
CA MET A 223 -18.61 0.21 7.95
C MET A 223 -19.98 0.00 8.56
N ASN A 224 -20.96 -0.32 7.73
CA ASN A 224 -22.33 -0.60 8.17
C ASN A 224 -22.64 -2.07 7.92
N ASN A 225 -22.69 -2.84 9.01
CA ASN A 225 -22.91 -4.29 8.97
C ASN A 225 -22.07 -5.03 7.91
N PHE A 226 -20.78 -4.69 7.82
CA PHE A 226 -19.84 -5.25 6.85
C PHE A 226 -19.57 -6.73 7.16
N LYS A 227 -19.89 -7.60 6.21
CA LYS A 227 -19.87 -9.06 6.38
C LYS A 227 -18.65 -9.69 5.75
N VAL A 228 -18.12 -10.66 6.48
CA VAL A 228 -16.99 -11.48 6.05
C VAL A 228 -17.26 -12.93 6.46
N GLU A 229 -17.02 -13.85 5.54
CA GLU A 229 -17.14 -15.29 5.78
C GLU A 229 -15.76 -15.94 5.91
N ASP A 230 -15.60 -16.89 6.83
CA ASP A 230 -14.40 -17.73 6.90
C ASP A 230 -14.44 -18.90 5.87
N GLU A 231 -13.39 -19.71 5.82
CA GLU A 231 -13.31 -20.91 4.95
C GLU A 231 -14.38 -22.00 5.23
N LYS A 232 -15.18 -21.84 6.29
CA LYS A 232 -16.28 -22.73 6.68
C LYS A 232 -17.65 -22.09 6.46
N ASN A 233 -17.70 -20.89 5.88
CA ASN A 233 -18.88 -20.06 5.69
C ASN A 233 -19.53 -19.60 7.01
N ASN A 234 -18.76 -19.52 8.10
CA ASN A 234 -19.21 -18.84 9.31
C ASN A 234 -19.07 -17.32 9.12
N LEU A 235 -20.03 -16.58 9.65
CA LEU A 235 -20.15 -15.14 9.41
C LEU A 235 -19.52 -14.33 10.56
N LEU A 236 -18.77 -13.30 10.18
CA LEU A 236 -18.35 -12.20 11.04
C LEU A 236 -18.94 -10.89 10.48
N ILE A 237 -19.50 -10.07 11.36
CA ILE A 237 -20.11 -8.79 11.02
C ILE A 237 -19.38 -7.68 11.79
N ILE A 238 -18.98 -6.64 11.07
CA ILE A 238 -18.33 -5.43 11.60
C ILE A 238 -19.27 -4.25 11.39
N ASP A 239 -19.55 -3.51 12.45
CA ASP A 239 -20.37 -2.29 12.39
C ASP A 239 -19.71 -1.17 13.19
N GLY A 240 -19.52 0.00 12.58
CA GLY A 240 -18.95 1.16 13.26
C GLY A 240 -18.01 1.97 12.37
N SER A 241 -17.06 2.66 13.00
CA SER A 241 -16.18 3.61 12.32
C SER A 241 -14.72 3.54 12.77
N ILE A 242 -13.85 3.98 11.87
CA ILE A 242 -12.44 4.23 12.12
C ILE A 242 -12.21 5.72 11.84
N ALA A 243 -12.12 6.51 12.91
CA ALA A 243 -11.85 7.93 12.83
C ALA A 243 -10.40 8.19 12.42
N THR A 244 -10.20 9.03 11.40
CA THR A 244 -8.89 9.51 10.97
C THR A 244 -9.03 10.79 10.17
N THR A 245 -8.06 11.69 10.30
CA THR A 245 -7.97 12.91 9.47
C THR A 245 -6.68 12.95 8.65
N ASP A 246 -5.65 12.21 9.08
CA ASP A 246 -4.31 12.23 8.47
C ASP A 246 -3.91 10.88 7.85
N TYR A 247 -4.74 9.84 7.99
CA TYR A 247 -4.46 8.44 7.62
C TYR A 247 -3.18 7.88 8.25
N GLN A 248 -2.73 8.48 9.36
CA GLN A 248 -1.60 8.03 10.17
C GLN A 248 -2.06 7.62 11.56
N LYS A 249 -3.00 8.36 12.13
CA LYS A 249 -3.63 8.09 13.42
C LYS A 249 -5.05 7.61 13.21
N PHE A 250 -5.37 6.53 13.90
CA PHE A 250 -6.66 5.86 13.80
C PHE A 250 -7.28 5.74 15.19
N GLY A 251 -8.53 6.20 15.30
CA GLY A 251 -9.41 5.95 16.43
C GLY A 251 -10.47 4.92 16.04
N PHE A 252 -10.69 3.92 16.87
CA PHE A 252 -11.67 2.87 16.60
C PHE A 252 -12.94 3.12 17.42
N ASP A 253 -14.10 2.86 16.82
CA ASP A 253 -15.36 2.61 17.50
C ASP A 253 -16.14 1.59 16.67
N MET A 254 -15.86 0.31 16.91
CA MET A 254 -16.37 -0.80 16.12
C MET A 254 -17.03 -1.84 17.02
N ASN A 255 -18.09 -2.45 16.53
CA ASN A 255 -18.71 -3.64 17.08
C ASN A 255 -18.41 -4.80 16.14
N VAL A 256 -17.93 -5.90 16.69
CA VAL A 256 -17.61 -7.12 15.95
C VAL A 256 -18.41 -8.26 16.55
N THR A 257 -19.25 -8.87 15.72
CA THR A 257 -20.02 -10.05 16.10
C THR A 257 -19.64 -11.23 15.23
N ALA A 258 -19.50 -12.40 15.83
CA ALA A 258 -19.14 -13.62 15.12
C ALA A 258 -19.66 -14.84 15.87
N GLU A 259 -20.10 -15.86 15.13
CA GLU A 259 -20.51 -17.15 15.69
C GLU A 259 -19.71 -18.26 15.03
N ASN A 260 -19.00 -19.04 15.84
CA ASN A 260 -18.13 -20.12 15.40
C ASN A 260 -17.12 -19.77 14.30
N PHE A 261 -16.65 -18.52 14.30
CA PHE A 261 -15.79 -18.00 13.23
C PHE A 261 -14.34 -18.46 13.41
N ARG A 262 -13.75 -19.01 12.34
CA ARG A 262 -12.35 -19.44 12.29
C ARG A 262 -11.44 -18.25 12.02
N ALA A 263 -11.05 -17.57 13.10
CA ALA A 263 -10.20 -16.38 13.03
C ALA A 263 -8.76 -16.70 12.58
N VAL A 264 -8.21 -17.86 12.99
CA VAL A 264 -6.83 -18.28 12.66
C VAL A 264 -6.80 -19.69 12.09
N ASN A 265 -6.04 -19.87 11.02
CA ASN A 265 -5.71 -21.16 10.40
C ASN A 265 -4.23 -21.17 10.00
N SER A 266 -3.34 -21.07 10.98
CA SER A 266 -1.90 -20.92 10.73
C SER A 266 -1.07 -22.07 11.27
N LYS A 267 0.12 -22.25 10.69
CA LYS A 267 1.15 -23.17 11.18
C LYS A 267 2.27 -22.37 11.84
N ALA A 268 3.14 -23.06 12.60
CA ALA A 268 4.33 -22.42 13.18
C ALA A 268 5.22 -21.75 12.12
N THR A 269 5.22 -22.22 10.88
CA THR A 269 5.94 -21.60 9.75
C THR A 269 5.32 -20.29 9.27
N ASP A 270 4.05 -20.04 9.60
CA ASP A 270 3.32 -18.83 9.19
C ASP A 270 3.46 -17.72 10.25
N ASN A 271 3.59 -18.08 11.53
CA ASN A 271 3.76 -17.15 12.64
C ASN A 271 4.39 -17.84 13.87
N ASP A 272 5.55 -17.35 14.30
CA ASP A 272 6.34 -17.92 15.39
C ASP A 272 5.73 -17.68 16.78
N PHE A 273 4.85 -16.69 16.94
CA PHE A 273 4.28 -16.30 18.24
C PHE A 273 2.95 -16.97 18.54
N TYR A 274 2.15 -17.24 17.52
CA TYR A 274 0.87 -17.91 17.69
C TYR A 274 0.45 -18.64 16.42
N TYR A 275 -0.05 -19.86 16.57
CA TYR A 275 -0.47 -20.66 15.43
C TYR A 275 -1.48 -21.74 15.79
N GLY A 276 -2.13 -22.29 14.78
CA GLY A 276 -3.11 -23.37 14.87
C GLY A 276 -4.48 -22.95 14.37
N ASP A 277 -5.49 -23.67 14.83
CA ASP A 277 -6.89 -23.43 14.53
C ASP A 277 -7.57 -22.68 15.67
N LEU A 278 -8.11 -21.49 15.42
CA LEU A 278 -8.84 -20.71 16.42
C LEU A 278 -10.27 -20.44 15.95
N TYR A 279 -11.24 -21.04 16.64
CA TYR A 279 -12.67 -20.81 16.44
C TYR A 279 -13.23 -20.00 17.61
N ILE A 280 -13.95 -18.91 17.32
CA ILE A 280 -14.47 -18.01 18.33
C ILE A 280 -15.95 -17.69 18.14
N ASP A 281 -16.65 -17.50 19.25
CA ASP A 281 -17.85 -16.67 19.31
C ASP A 281 -17.44 -15.32 19.89
N ALA A 282 -17.89 -14.23 19.28
CA ALA A 282 -17.50 -12.88 19.66
C ALA A 282 -18.72 -11.94 19.66
N ASP A 283 -18.80 -11.11 20.69
CA ASP A 283 -19.59 -9.88 20.73
C ASP A 283 -18.71 -8.82 21.40
N LEU A 284 -17.96 -8.08 20.56
CA LEU A 284 -16.87 -7.22 20.99
C LEU A 284 -17.10 -5.78 20.56
N ASN A 285 -16.88 -4.86 21.50
CA ASN A 285 -16.72 -3.44 21.24
C ASN A 285 -15.23 -3.09 21.26
N ILE A 286 -14.72 -2.61 20.12
CA ILE A 286 -13.33 -2.22 19.92
C ILE A 286 -13.27 -0.70 19.82
N LYS A 287 -12.60 -0.09 20.80
CA LYS A 287 -12.42 1.36 20.95
C LYS A 287 -10.96 1.75 21.09
N GLY A 288 -10.71 3.05 21.22
CA GLY A 288 -9.40 3.60 21.52
C GLY A 288 -8.59 3.85 20.25
N THR A 289 -7.27 3.78 20.34
CA THR A 289 -6.37 4.09 19.22
C THR A 289 -5.55 2.88 18.83
N MET A 290 -4.82 2.95 17.70
CA MET A 290 -3.87 1.91 17.29
C MET A 290 -2.81 1.60 18.36
N GLU A 291 -2.36 2.60 19.13
CA GLU A 291 -1.37 2.44 20.20
C GLU A 291 -1.98 1.95 21.52
N SER A 292 -3.26 2.24 21.74
CA SER A 292 -3.98 1.88 22.96
C SER A 292 -5.40 1.41 22.65
N PRO A 293 -5.54 0.22 22.02
CA PRO A 293 -6.85 -0.35 21.75
C PRO A 293 -7.51 -0.80 23.06
N ILE A 294 -8.80 -0.54 23.18
CA ILE A 294 -9.67 -0.97 24.27
C ILE A 294 -10.65 -1.97 23.68
N VAL A 295 -10.64 -3.20 24.19
CA VAL A 295 -11.55 -4.26 23.73
C VAL A 295 -12.37 -4.70 24.91
N ASP A 296 -13.68 -4.44 24.85
CA ASP A 296 -14.67 -4.85 25.84
C ASP A 296 -15.69 -5.76 25.19
N GLY A 297 -16.17 -6.79 25.88
CA GLY A 297 -17.21 -7.68 25.36
C GLY A 297 -17.02 -9.13 25.76
N ASP A 298 -17.78 -10.01 25.11
CA ASP A 298 -17.75 -11.44 25.33
C ASP A 298 -16.96 -12.13 24.21
N LEU A 299 -15.97 -12.93 24.61
CA LEU A 299 -15.17 -13.75 23.71
C LEU A 299 -15.15 -15.18 24.25
N LYS A 300 -15.65 -16.11 23.45
CA LYS A 300 -15.63 -17.54 23.75
C LYS A 300 -14.76 -18.26 22.74
N ILE A 301 -13.88 -19.12 23.25
CA ILE A 301 -13.08 -20.04 22.43
C ILE A 301 -13.86 -21.34 22.29
N ASN A 302 -14.08 -21.79 21.05
CA ASN A 302 -14.89 -22.97 20.77
C ASN A 302 -14.09 -24.28 20.83
N GLU A 303 -14.79 -25.39 21.06
CA GLU A 303 -14.20 -26.71 21.37
C GLU A 303 -13.29 -27.25 20.26
N ASP A 304 -13.54 -26.88 19.00
CA ASP A 304 -12.73 -27.30 17.85
C ASP A 304 -11.38 -26.55 17.74
N THR A 305 -11.11 -25.62 18.65
CA THR A 305 -9.86 -24.84 18.70
C THR A 305 -8.66 -25.72 19.04
N LYS A 306 -7.62 -25.63 18.21
CA LYS A 306 -6.28 -26.21 18.43
C LYS A 306 -5.24 -25.13 18.22
N PHE A 307 -5.13 -24.23 19.19
CA PHE A 307 -4.33 -23.02 19.09
C PHE A 307 -3.16 -23.06 20.08
N THR A 308 -2.00 -22.62 19.62
CA THR A 308 -0.73 -22.55 20.37
C THR A 308 -0.28 -21.10 20.43
N VAL A 309 0.13 -20.67 21.62
CA VAL A 309 0.77 -19.37 21.85
C VAL A 309 2.17 -19.62 22.38
N VAL A 310 3.18 -19.06 21.71
CA VAL A 310 4.57 -19.13 22.11
C VAL A 310 4.87 -17.92 23.00
N LEU A 311 5.16 -18.19 24.27
CA LEU A 311 5.62 -17.17 25.20
C LEU A 311 7.12 -16.95 25.02
N PRO A 312 7.58 -15.79 24.53
CA PRO A 312 8.99 -15.53 24.38
C PRO A 312 9.64 -15.53 25.77
N GLN A 313 10.57 -16.48 25.99
CA GLN A 313 11.33 -16.49 27.22
C GLN A 313 12.30 -15.29 27.23
N GLN A 314 12.24 -14.50 28.29
CA GLN A 314 13.03 -13.27 28.42
C GLN A 314 14.51 -13.53 28.73
N ASP A 315 14.96 -14.78 28.85
CA ASP A 315 16.35 -15.09 29.13
C ASP A 315 16.75 -16.50 28.64
N PRO A 316 17.61 -16.63 27.61
CA PRO A 316 18.10 -17.94 27.16
C PRO A 316 18.99 -18.65 28.19
N SER A 317 19.39 -17.97 29.29
CA SER A 317 20.18 -18.59 30.36
C SER A 317 19.40 -19.54 31.28
N ILE A 318 18.07 -19.63 31.13
CA ILE A 318 17.21 -20.49 31.97
C ILE A 318 16.87 -21.84 31.29
N ALA A 319 17.11 -21.98 29.98
CA ALA A 319 16.75 -23.19 29.24
C ALA A 319 17.65 -24.41 29.52
N ASP A 320 18.86 -24.21 30.05
CA ASP A 320 19.88 -25.27 30.22
C ASP A 320 20.36 -25.44 31.68
N ARG A 321 19.44 -25.51 32.65
CA ARG A 321 19.80 -25.96 34.01
C ARG A 321 18.78 -26.97 34.55
N GLU A 322 19.10 -28.25 34.37
CA GLU A 322 18.67 -29.28 35.32
C GLU A 322 19.13 -28.88 36.72
N GLY A 323 18.18 -28.72 37.64
CA GLY A 323 18.45 -28.79 39.07
C GLY A 323 18.40 -27.47 39.84
N VAL A 324 17.54 -27.50 40.85
CA VAL A 324 17.37 -26.58 42.00
C VAL A 324 16.44 -25.40 41.76
N VAL A 325 15.22 -25.55 42.31
CA VAL A 325 14.31 -24.45 42.61
C VAL A 325 14.86 -23.70 43.83
N GLU A 326 15.30 -22.47 43.63
CA GLU A 326 15.58 -21.53 44.72
C GLU A 326 14.46 -20.48 44.75
N PHE A 327 13.66 -20.49 45.81
CA PHE A 327 12.65 -19.46 46.02
C PHE A 327 13.32 -18.19 46.55
N VAL A 328 13.31 -17.12 45.74
CA VAL A 328 13.74 -15.79 46.19
C VAL A 328 12.53 -14.85 46.18
N ASP A 329 12.15 -14.36 47.36
CA ASP A 329 11.17 -13.27 47.53
C ASP A 329 11.83 -11.96 47.06
N GLN A 330 11.44 -11.45 45.88
CA GLN A 330 11.88 -10.16 45.36
C GLN A 330 10.73 -9.15 45.41
N ARG A 331 10.59 -8.49 46.57
CA ARG A 331 9.97 -7.17 46.64
C ARG A 331 10.90 -6.15 45.97
N TYR A 332 10.35 -5.44 44.99
CA TYR A 332 10.92 -4.28 44.27
C TYR A 332 11.94 -4.56 43.15
N ALA A 333 11.42 -4.63 41.93
CA ALA A 333 12.09 -4.12 40.73
C ALA A 333 11.05 -3.60 39.73
N VAL A 334 10.68 -2.32 39.87
CA VAL A 334 9.89 -1.62 38.84
C VAL A 334 10.88 -1.07 37.82
N ARG A 335 10.95 -1.70 36.64
CA ARG A 335 11.48 -1.07 35.43
C ARG A 335 10.31 -0.87 34.47
N TYR A 336 10.01 0.40 34.22
CA TYR A 336 9.10 0.82 33.17
C TYR A 336 9.64 0.35 31.82
N VAL A 337 8.85 -0.48 31.14
CA VAL A 337 8.88 -0.64 29.70
C VAL A 337 7.45 -0.37 29.27
N GLU A 338 7.22 0.73 28.54
CA GLU A 338 5.94 0.98 27.88
C GLU A 338 5.68 -0.16 26.90
N ARG A 339 4.77 -1.06 27.29
CA ARG A 339 4.12 -2.03 26.40
C ARG A 339 2.67 -1.60 26.26
N CYS A 340 2.11 -1.69 25.05
CA CYS A 340 0.66 -1.66 24.83
C CYS A 340 -0.01 -2.53 25.90
N ARG A 341 -0.79 -1.89 26.77
CA ARG A 341 -1.46 -2.56 27.86
C ARG A 341 -2.81 -3.02 27.35
N PHE A 342 -2.87 -4.20 26.72
CA PHE A 342 -4.13 -4.85 26.43
C PHE A 342 -4.83 -5.18 27.76
N VAL A 343 -5.88 -4.43 28.10
CA VAL A 343 -6.76 -4.77 29.22
C VAL A 343 -7.92 -5.58 28.65
N VAL A 344 -7.73 -6.90 28.53
CA VAL A 344 -8.83 -7.81 28.21
C VAL A 344 -9.57 -8.13 29.52
N ARG A 345 -10.75 -7.55 29.73
CA ARG A 345 -11.63 -7.93 30.84
C ARG A 345 -12.49 -9.11 30.44
N LEU A 346 -11.92 -10.32 30.52
CA LEU A 346 -12.69 -11.56 30.37
C LEU A 346 -13.64 -11.71 31.56
N ARG A 347 -14.96 -11.61 31.34
CA ARG A 347 -15.97 -12.07 32.30
C ARG A 347 -16.50 -13.41 31.82
N GLY A 348 -16.41 -14.44 32.66
CA GLY A 348 -17.12 -15.70 32.46
C GLY A 348 -16.30 -16.88 31.94
N PHE A 349 -15.26 -17.29 32.66
CA PHE A 349 -14.79 -18.68 32.57
C PHE A 349 -15.75 -19.56 33.40
N ARG A 350 -16.67 -20.29 32.77
CA ARG A 350 -17.29 -21.46 33.40
C ARG A 350 -16.62 -22.70 32.82
N ARG A 351 -16.09 -23.52 33.73
CA ARG A 351 -15.42 -24.80 33.45
C ARG A 351 -16.32 -25.78 32.72
#